data_AF-A0A2D5V736-F1
#
_entry.id   AF-A0A2D5V736-F1
#
_cell.length_a   1.000
_cell.length_b   1.000
_cell.length_c   1.000
_cell.angle_alpha   90.00
_cell.angle_beta   90.00
_cell.angle_gamma   90.00
#
_symmetry.space_group_name_H-M   'P 1'
#
loop_
_entity.id
_entity.type
_entity.pdbx_description
1 polymer ?
#
loop_
_entity_poly.entity_id
_entity_poly.type
_entity_poly.pdbx_seq_one_letter_code
_entity_poly.pdbx_strand_id
1 'polypeptide(L)' 'MSTAQETAEVWRQSSLVDEVTKAEIERLLADENTLELEDCFGQPLVFGTGGLRGLLGVGTNRMNL' A
#
# COMPACT_ATOMS: atom_id res chain seq x y z
N MET A 1 14.76 0.62 -8.81
CA MET A 1 13.40 0.23 -8.42
C MET A 1 13.25 0.64 -6.98
N SER A 2 12.25 1.44 -6.66
CA SER A 2 12.01 1.88 -5.28
C SER A 2 11.32 0.76 -4.51
N THR A 3 11.70 0.53 -3.25
CA THR A 3 11.15 -0.54 -2.39
C THR A 3 9.62 -0.57 -2.32
N ALA A 4 8.99 0.60 -2.46
CA ALA A 4 7.54 0.77 -2.53
C ALA A 4 6.91 0.12 -3.78
N GLN A 5 7.54 0.22 -4.95
CA GLN A 5 7.04 -0.37 -6.21
C GLN A 5 7.06 -1.89 -6.15
N GLU A 6 8.16 -2.47 -5.66
CA GLU A 6 8.29 -3.92 -5.49
C GLU A 6 7.24 -4.46 -4.52
N THR A 7 7.00 -3.75 -3.40
CA THR A 7 5.98 -4.14 -2.42
C THR A 7 4.57 -4.05 -3.01
N ALA A 8 4.29 -2.99 -3.77
CA ALA A 8 3.02 -2.82 -4.48
C ALA A 8 2.76 -3.95 -5.49
N GLU A 9 3.77 -4.34 -6.29
CA GLU A 9 3.66 -5.45 -7.22
C GLU A 9 3.40 -6.80 -6.51
N VAL A 10 4.08 -7.06 -5.40
CA VAL A 10 3.83 -8.25 -4.57
C VAL A 10 2.40 -8.28 -4.03
N TRP A 11 1.89 -7.14 -3.57
CA TRP A 11 0.50 -7.02 -3.11
C TRP A 11 -0.50 -7.24 -4.24
N ARG A 12 -0.26 -6.68 -5.42
CA ARG A 12 -1.11 -6.89 -6.61
C ARG A 12 -1.21 -8.36 -7.00
N GLN A 13 -0.11 -9.10 -6.89
CA GLN A 13 -0.06 -10.53 -7.21
C GLN A 13 -0.62 -11.43 -6.09
N SER A 14 -0.84 -10.88 -4.90
CA SER A 14 -1.37 -11.64 -3.77
C SER A 14 -2.84 -12.00 -3.98
N SER A 15 -3.17 -13.28 -3.78
CA SER A 15 -4.55 -13.76 -3.78
C SER A 15 -5.33 -13.39 -2.53
N LEU A 16 -4.65 -12.87 -1.51
CA LEU A 16 -5.28 -12.39 -0.26
C LEU A 16 -5.82 -10.96 -0.40
N VAL A 17 -5.47 -10.28 -1.49
CA VAL A 17 -5.89 -8.91 -1.78
C VAL A 17 -7.11 -8.97 -2.70
N ASP A 18 -8.13 -8.22 -2.34
CA ASP A 18 -9.36 -8.10 -3.11
C ASP A 18 -9.14 -7.32 -4.41
N GLU A 19 -10.04 -7.52 -5.38
CA GLU A 19 -9.94 -6.89 -6.70
C GLU A 19 -10.03 -5.35 -6.65
N VAL A 20 -10.74 -4.79 -5.66
CA VAL A 20 -10.84 -3.33 -5.49
C VAL A 20 -9.49 -2.76 -5.08
N THR A 21 -8.84 -3.38 -4.12
CA THR A 21 -7.49 -3.03 -3.68
C THR A 21 -6.47 -3.22 -4.82
N LYS A 22 -6.55 -4.29 -5.60
CA LYS A 22 -5.64 -4.49 -6.76
C LYS A 22 -5.81 -3.40 -7.81
N ALA A 23 -7.04 -2.99 -8.11
CA ALA A 23 -7.31 -1.91 -9.05
C ALA A 23 -6.70 -0.58 -8.56
N GLU A 24 -6.75 -0.30 -7.26
CA GLU A 24 -6.11 0.89 -6.69
C GLU A 24 -4.59 0.80 -6.74
N ILE A 25 -4.00 -0.38 -6.51
CA ILE A 25 -2.54 -0.59 -6.69
C ILE A 25 -2.14 -0.36 -8.14
N GLU A 26 -2.90 -0.89 -9.10
CA GLU A 26 -2.64 -0.66 -10.52
C GLU A 26 -2.72 0.82 -10.87
N ARG A 27 -3.70 1.54 -10.32
CA ARG A 27 -3.78 2.99 -10.49
C ARG A 27 -2.57 3.69 -9.90
N LEU A 28 -2.15 3.36 -8.67
CA LEU A 28 -0.97 3.93 -8.01
C LEU A 28 0.34 3.61 -8.75
N LEU A 29 0.45 2.44 -9.37
CA LEU A 29 1.59 2.05 -10.20
C LEU A 29 1.59 2.72 -11.59
N ALA A 30 0.39 3.03 -12.13
CA ALA A 30 0.23 3.73 -13.39
C ALA A 30 0.39 5.26 -13.25
N ASP A 31 0.17 5.78 -12.04
CA ASP A 31 0.39 7.19 -11.71
C ASP A 31 1.90 7.49 -11.63
N GLU A 32 2.34 8.62 -12.18
CA GLU A 32 3.73 9.07 -12.07
C GLU A 32 4.06 9.58 -10.67
N ASN A 33 3.05 9.68 -9.79
CA ASN A 33 3.18 10.19 -8.44
C ASN A 33 3.76 9.17 -7.46
N THR A 34 5.09 9.01 -7.51
CA THR A 34 5.85 8.16 -6.57
C THR A 34 5.64 8.51 -5.09
N LEU A 35 5.23 9.74 -4.74
CA LEU A 35 4.98 10.13 -3.35
C LEU A 35 3.81 9.36 -2.72
N GLU A 36 2.75 9.13 -3.48
CA GLU A 36 1.55 8.46 -2.98
C GLU A 36 1.79 6.95 -2.81
N LEU A 37 2.54 6.37 -3.75
CA LEU A 37 3.03 5.00 -3.65
C LEU A 37 3.98 4.82 -2.46
N GLU A 38 4.89 5.76 -2.22
CA GLU A 38 5.78 5.74 -1.05
C GLU A 38 5.01 6.00 0.26
N ASP A 39 3.94 6.79 0.27
CA ASP A 39 3.10 6.92 1.46
C ASP A 39 2.37 5.61 1.79
N CYS A 40 1.91 4.88 0.77
CA CYS A 40 1.19 3.61 0.93
C CYS A 40 2.11 2.43 1.26
N PHE A 41 3.29 2.36 0.63
CA PHE A 41 4.19 1.19 0.66
C PHE A 41 5.61 1.48 1.14
N GLY A 42 5.96 2.74 1.39
CA GLY A 42 7.33 3.15 1.72
C GLY A 42 7.75 2.87 3.17
N GLN A 43 6.79 2.73 4.10
CA GLN A 43 7.07 2.30 5.46
C GLN A 43 6.04 1.28 5.96
N PRO A 44 6.45 0.23 6.69
CA PRO A 44 5.49 -0.65 7.34
C PRO A 44 4.78 0.10 8.47
N LEU A 45 3.46 -0.09 8.57
CA LEU A 45 2.63 0.54 9.60
C LEU A 45 3.18 0.21 11.00
N VAL A 46 3.75 1.21 11.67
CA VAL A 46 4.35 1.04 13.00
C VAL A 46 3.25 1.12 14.05
N PHE A 47 2.90 -0.02 14.63
CA PHE A 47 1.99 -0.08 15.78
C PHE A 47 2.68 0.49 17.04
N GLY A 48 2.42 1.76 17.33
CA GLY A 48 2.75 2.37 18.63
C GLY A 48 1.77 1.94 19.73
N THR A 49 2.20 2.01 20.99
CA THR A 49 1.45 1.63 22.22
C THR A 49 0.18 2.44 22.51
N GLY A 50 -0.29 3.28 21.57
CA GLY A 50 -1.44 4.19 21.72
C GLY A 50 -2.66 3.87 20.85
N GLY A 51 -2.69 2.73 20.14
CA GLY A 51 -3.82 2.32 19.29
C GLY A 51 -3.61 2.56 17.79
N LEU A 52 -4.41 1.85 16.98
CA LEU A 52 -4.41 1.83 15.52
C LEU A 52 -4.58 3.25 14.94
N ARG A 53 -3.50 3.84 14.41
CA ARG A 53 -3.55 5.05 13.57
C ARG A 53 -3.20 4.72 12.11
N GLY A 54 -3.76 3.64 11.58
CA GLY A 54 -3.74 3.40 10.14
C GLY A 54 -4.81 4.25 9.47
N LEU A 55 -4.42 5.11 8.53
CA LEU A 55 -5.39 5.61 7.54
C LEU A 55 -6.00 4.39 6.82
N LEU A 56 -7.32 4.40 6.63
CA LEU A 56 -8.00 3.40 5.81
C LEU A 56 -7.52 3.56 4.37
N GLY A 57 -6.98 2.49 3.78
CA GLY A 57 -6.50 2.51 2.40
C GLY A 57 -5.59 1.35 2.06
N VAL A 58 -5.17 1.30 0.80
CA VAL A 58 -4.28 0.27 0.28
C VAL A 58 -2.83 0.54 0.65
N GLY A 59 -2.10 -0.51 1.04
CA GLY A 59 -0.66 -0.48 1.24
C GLY A 59 -0.20 -1.03 2.59
N THR A 60 1.10 -1.32 2.72
CA THR A 60 1.69 -1.82 3.97
C THR A 60 1.70 -0.80 5.10
N ASN A 61 1.54 0.49 4.77
CA ASN A 61 1.43 1.60 5.71
C ASN A 61 -0.02 1.98 6.04
N ARG A 62 -1.01 1.28 5.46
CA ARG A 62 -2.44 1.57 5.64
C ARG A 62 -3.18 0.30 6.05
N MET A 63 -4.24 0.46 6.83
CA MET A 63 -5.06 -0.68 7.24
C MET A 63 -6.00 -0.99 6.07
N ASN A 64 -5.79 -2.12 5.42
CA ASN A 64 -6.69 -2.57 4.38
C ASN A 64 -8.02 -3.05 5.01
N LEU A 65 -9.14 -2.69 4.40
CA LEU A 65 -10.50 -2.97 4.89
C LEU A 65 -11.09 -4.19 4.17
#